data_AF-A0A2N7RQZ3-F1
#
_entry.id   AF-A0A2N7RQZ3-F1
#
_cell.length_a   1.000
_cell.length_b   1.000
_cell.length_c   1.000
_cell.angle_alpha   90.00
_cell.angle_beta   90.00
_cell.angle_gamma   90.00
#
_symmetry.space_group_name_H-M   'P 1'
#
loop_
_entity.id
_entity.type
_entity.pdbx_description
1 polymer ?
#
loop_
_entity_poly.entity_id
_entity_poly.type
_entity_poly.pdbx_seq_one_letter_code
_entity_poly.pdbx_strand_id
1 'polypeptide(L)' 'MAQLLTQRRHRLDGLAAQLELLNPQRTLERGYAILRDEKGAIVRSPAQLQARQNVNVRLAEGSAQVGIASVQASLE' A
#
# COMPACT_ATOMS: atom_id res chain seq x y z
N MET A 1 5.78 -34.48 -22.77
CA MET A 1 6.22 -33.89 -21.48
C MET A 1 6.64 -32.43 -21.58
N ALA A 2 7.55 -32.06 -22.50
CA ALA A 2 8.09 -30.70 -22.61
C ALA A 2 7.03 -29.61 -22.85
N GLN A 3 6.07 -29.84 -23.75
CA GLN A 3 5.00 -28.87 -24.04
C GLN A 3 4.10 -28.55 -22.82
N LEU A 4 3.80 -29.54 -21.98
CA LEU A 4 3.01 -29.35 -20.76
C LEU A 4 3.76 -28.47 -19.74
N LEU A 5 5.08 -28.68 -19.62
CA LEU A 5 5.95 -27.86 -18.78
C LEU A 5 6.02 -26.42 -19.28
N THR A 6 6.16 -26.21 -20.59
CA THR A 6 6.17 -24.88 -21.21
C THR A 6 4.85 -24.14 -20.98
N GLN A 7 3.69 -24.80 -21.15
CA GLN A 7 2.39 -24.20 -20.88
C GLN A 7 2.21 -23.81 -19.41
N ARG A 8 2.64 -24.66 -18.47
CA ARG A 8 2.61 -24.33 -17.03
C ARG A 8 3.52 -23.16 -16.70
N ARG A 9 4.71 -23.07 -17.32
CA ARG A 9 5.64 -21.96 -17.14
C ARG A 9 5.01 -20.64 -17.61
N HIS A 10 4.46 -20.59 -18.82
CA HIS A 10 3.78 -19.40 -19.32
C HIS A 10 2.61 -18.96 -18.43
N ARG A 11 1.86 -19.92 -17.87
CA ARG A 11 0.79 -19.60 -16.93
C ARG A 11 1.32 -18.99 -15.63
N LEU A 12 2.42 -19.51 -15.09
CA LEU A 12 3.07 -18.93 -13.91
C LEU A 12 3.62 -17.54 -14.19
N ASP A 13 4.29 -17.34 -15.33
CA ASP A 13 4.84 -16.04 -15.71
C ASP A 13 3.72 -15.00 -15.88
N GLY A 14 2.59 -15.38 -16.49
CA GLY A 14 1.42 -14.52 -16.60
C GLY A 14 0.80 -14.15 -15.25
N LEU A 15 0.72 -15.10 -14.31
CA LEU A 15 0.24 -14.83 -12.95
C LEU A 15 1.21 -13.93 -12.17
N ALA A 16 2.52 -14.15 -12.31
CA ALA A 16 3.53 -13.31 -11.69
C ALA A 16 3.44 -11.85 -12.19
N ALA A 17 3.30 -11.66 -13.50
CA ALA A 17 3.10 -10.33 -14.08
C ALA A 17 1.82 -9.65 -13.55
N GLN A 18 0.73 -10.39 -13.38
CA GLN A 18 -0.50 -9.85 -12.77
C GLN A 18 -0.29 -9.43 -11.31
N LEU A 19 0.47 -10.19 -10.53
CA LEU A 19 0.81 -9.83 -9.14
C LEU A 19 1.72 -8.60 -9.08
N GLU A 20 2.67 -8.46 -10.01
CA GLU A 20 3.52 -7.27 -10.09
C GLU A 20 2.71 -6.00 -10.36
N LEU A 21 1.68 -6.06 -11.21
CA LEU A 21 0.79 -4.93 -11.48
C LEU A 21 0.00 -4.49 -10.25
N LEU A 22 -0.29 -5.42 -9.33
CA LEU A 22 -0.99 -5.14 -8.07
C LEU A 22 -0.04 -4.76 -6.95
N ASN A 23 1.28 -4.76 -7.19
CA ASN A 23 2.25 -4.46 -6.16
C ASN A 23 2.21 -2.97 -5.78
N PRO A 24 1.81 -2.62 -4.54
CA PRO A 24 1.74 -1.23 -4.11
C PRO A 24 3.14 -0.57 -4.01
N GLN A 25 4.22 -1.36 -4.10
CA GLN A 25 5.60 -0.86 -4.01
C GLN A 25 5.88 0.25 -5.02
N ARG A 26 5.44 0.12 -6.28
CA ARG A 26 5.64 1.17 -7.29
C ARG A 26 4.91 2.47 -6.94
N THR A 27 3.77 2.38 -6.28
CA THR A 27 3.05 3.57 -5.79
C THR A 27 3.79 4.21 -4.63
N LEU A 28 4.34 3.41 -3.71
CA LEU A 28 5.15 3.94 -2.60
C LEU A 28 6.42 4.63 -3.11
N GLU A 29 7.09 4.05 -4.11
CA GLU A 29 8.29 4.62 -4.75
C GLU A 29 8.02 5.97 -5.44
N ARG A 30 6.76 6.24 -5.83
CA ARG A 30 6.34 7.54 -6.38
C ARG A 30 6.14 8.63 -5.32
N GLY A 31 6.43 8.34 -4.05
CA GLY A 31 6.32 9.29 -2.94
C GLY A 31 4.96 9.29 -2.23
N TYR A 32 4.12 8.28 -2.47
CA TYR A 32 2.90 8.07 -1.69
C TYR A 32 3.18 7.25 -0.44
N ALA A 33 2.29 7.34 0.54
CA ALA A 33 2.37 6.56 1.77
C ALA A 33 1.05 5.84 2.06
N ILE A 34 1.14 4.70 2.75
CA ILE A 34 -0.02 3.98 3.27
C ILE A 34 -0.12 4.29 4.77
N LEU A 35 -1.26 4.84 5.18
CA LEU A 35 -1.54 5.11 6.59
C LEU A 35 -2.33 3.96 7.21
N ARG A 36 -1.97 3.60 8.43
CA ARG A 36 -2.70 2.66 9.29
C ARG A 36 -2.97 3.27 10.64
N ASP A 37 -4.13 2.99 11.20
CA ASP A 37 -4.43 3.33 12.59
C ASP A 37 -3.65 2.42 13.56
N GLU A 38 -3.82 2.65 14.87
CA GLU A 38 -3.19 1.86 15.93
C GLU A 38 -3.64 0.39 15.95
N LYS A 39 -4.79 0.08 15.35
CA LYS A 39 -5.33 -1.27 15.22
C LYS A 39 -4.85 -1.96 13.94
N GLY A 40 -4.07 -1.27 13.11
CA GLY A 40 -3.55 -1.76 11.83
C GLY A 40 -4.50 -1.60 10.65
N ALA A 41 -5.66 -0.95 10.83
CA ALA A 41 -6.63 -0.72 9.76
C ALA A 41 -6.16 0.41 8.83
N ILE A 42 -6.39 0.24 7.52
CA ILE A 42 -5.98 1.23 6.50
C ILE A 42 -6.86 2.48 6.61
N VAL A 43 -6.21 3.64 6.76
CA VAL A 43 -6.87 4.94 6.71
C VAL A 43 -7.02 5.37 5.26
N ARG A 44 -8.25 5.66 4.82
CA ARG A 44 -8.58 6.06 3.44
C ARG A 44 -9.24 7.43 3.34
N SER A 45 -9.72 7.98 4.45
CA SER A 45 -10.44 9.25 4.50
C SER A 45 -9.99 10.08 5.70
N PRO A 46 -9.91 11.42 5.58
CA PRO A 46 -9.66 12.30 6.71
C PRO A 46 -10.66 12.10 7.86
N ALA A 47 -11.91 11.70 7.58
CA ALA A 47 -12.93 11.44 8.61
C ALA A 47 -12.58 10.28 9.56
N GLN A 48 -11.59 9.44 9.19
CA GLN A 48 -11.09 8.35 10.01
C GLN A 48 -9.92 8.77 10.92
N LEU A 49 -9.45 10.02 10.79
CA LEU A 49 -8.36 10.57 11.58
C LEU A 49 -8.90 11.52 12.64
N GLN A 50 -8.20 11.59 13.76
CA GLN A 50 -8.44 12.54 14.84
C GLN A 50 -7.14 13.29 15.16
N ALA A 51 -7.24 14.55 15.59
CA ALA A 51 -6.08 15.26 16.11
C ALA A 51 -5.52 14.53 17.34
N ARG A 52 -4.20 14.53 17.48
CA ARG A 52 -3.39 13.83 18.50
C ARG A 52 -3.44 12.30 18.42
N GLN A 53 -4.01 11.73 17.36
CA GLN A 53 -3.96 10.30 17.09
C GLN A 53 -2.58 9.91 16.54
N ASN A 54 -2.06 8.75 16.94
CA ASN A 54 -0.89 8.16 16.30
C ASN A 54 -1.30 7.22 15.17
N VAL A 55 -0.55 7.27 14.08
CA VAL A 55 -0.73 6.41 12.91
C VAL A 55 0.61 5.80 12.50
N ASN A 56 0.56 4.61 11.90
CA ASN A 56 1.71 4.03 11.24
C ASN A 56 1.69 4.40 9.76
N VAL A 57 2.79 4.99 9.29
CA VAL A 57 2.98 5.40 7.91
C VAL A 57 3.99 4.45 7.27
N ARG A 58 3.59 3.77 6.20
CA ARG A 58 4.48 2.95 5.37
C ARG A 58 4.87 3.71 4.10
N LEU A 59 6.17 3.77 3.87
CA LEU A 59 6.84 4.34 2.71
C LEU A 59 7.48 3.22 1.87
N ALA A 60 8.16 3.58 0.78
CA ALA A 60 8.80 2.61 -0.12
C ALA A 60 9.86 1.74 0.58
N GLU A 61 10.65 2.36 1.44
CA GLU A 61 11.84 1.74 2.05
C GLU A 61 11.66 1.42 3.54
N GLY A 62 10.52 1.77 4.13
CA GLY A 62 10.33 1.58 5.57
C GLY A 62 9.02 2.09 6.11
N SER A 63 8.97 2.27 7.42
CA SER A 63 7.80 2.78 8.13
C SER A 63 8.19 3.72 9.25
N ALA A 64 7.26 4.59 9.63
CA ALA A 64 7.39 5.53 10.73
C ALA A 64 6.08 5.59 11.52
N GLN A 65 6.17 5.96 12.80
CA GLN A 65 5.01 6.31 13.59
C GLN A 65 4.88 7.83 13.64
N VAL A 66 3.70 8.36 13.35
CA VAL A 66 3.46 9.80 13.19
C VAL A 66 2.23 10.19 13.98
N GLY A 67 2.30 11.33 14.68
CA GLY A 67 1.15 11.93 15.34
C GLY A 67 0.42 12.90 14.41
N ILE A 68 -0.91 12.82 14.37
CA ILE A 68 -1.76 13.75 13.61
C ILE A 68 -1.90 15.06 14.37
N ALA A 69 -1.39 16.16 13.81
CA ALA A 69 -1.50 17.47 14.47
C ALA A 69 -2.93 18.06 14.37
N SER A 70 -3.52 18.01 13.17
CA SER A 70 -4.85 18.50 12.85
C SER A 70 -5.42 17.73 11.65
N VAL A 71 -6.73 17.81 11.43
CA VAL A 71 -7.42 17.14 10.32
C VAL A 71 -8.33 18.14 9.62
N GLN A 72 -8.22 18.23 8.29
CA GLN A 72 -9.09 19.03 7.43
C GLN A 72 -9.80 18.11 6.44
N ALA A 73 -11.12 18.28 6.29
CA ALA A 73 -11.93 17.44 5.41
C ALA A 73 -12.04 17.97 3.97
N SER A 74 -11.66 19.23 3.75
CA SER A 74 -11.72 19.94 2.46
C SER A 74 -10.33 20.40 2.05
N LEU A 75 -10.02 20.27 0.75
CA LEU A 75 -8.88 20.92 0.12
C LEU A 75 -9.34 22.34 -0.24
N GLU A 76 -8.74 23.37 0.36
CA GLU A 76 -8.93 24.78 -0.05
C GLU A 76 -8.22 25.08 -1.37
#